data_AF-A0A0Q5KUZ5-F1
#
_entry.id   AF-A0A0Q5KUZ5-F1
#
_cell.length_a   1.000
_cell.length_b   1.000
_cell.length_c   1.000
_cell.angle_alpha   90.00
_cell.angle_beta   90.00
_cell.angle_gamma   90.00
#
_symmetry.space_group_name_H-M   'P 1'
#
loop_
_entity.id
_entity.type
_entity.pdbx_description
1 polymer ?
#
loop_
_entity_poly.entity_id
_entity_poly.type
_entity_poly.pdbx_seq_one_letter_code
_entity_poly.pdbx_strand_id
1 'polypeptide(L)'
;MPQVDALVDVLSEMFAAAGSDDSSHRRLSSGLHVKVGTRGARRMVIVWRDGDRLPGRTECQVVGEDAGFYAPKYRSWKVQKSADAFLIEEGYQGELCRHEWATPTEYVVKRLMGYTATCLICGAVWRQEKRAKSVAHVYNGETRREPTFDRFLILGPVPANAEALAPQAPQAAPVVSQPAVRRDAGEVAALLHMSHKERRAQKEREVKRRKDAIEQARTERERPVVARYVRVLTLCALGSAVRHPGWFSRPAILQARVAWIKGAKLPELREDLHSRHGRSMLAYSVTMLLLILRWPQIMRALPAEATAATAAAPAKAAKKPRAPRKPRTKAGEAA
;
A
#
# COMPACT_ATOMS: atom_id res chain seq x y z
N MET A 1 -18.24 -27.13 9.23
CA MET A 1 -16.83 -26.81 9.52
C MET A 1 -16.82 -25.96 10.77
N PRO A 2 -16.17 -26.37 11.88
CA PRO A 2 -16.14 -25.54 13.07
C PRO A 2 -15.33 -24.28 12.77
N GLN A 3 -15.88 -23.12 13.14
CA GLN A 3 -15.23 -21.82 12.99
C GLN A 3 -13.85 -21.85 13.64
N VAL A 4 -12.83 -21.45 12.88
CA VAL A 4 -11.56 -21.05 13.48
C VAL A 4 -11.83 -19.69 14.09
N ASP A 5 -12.45 -19.68 15.27
CA ASP A 5 -12.50 -18.48 16.10
C ASP A 5 -11.04 -18.08 16.34
N ALA A 6 -10.65 -16.87 15.92
CA ALA A 6 -9.31 -16.40 16.18
C ALA A 6 -9.13 -16.39 17.71
N LEU A 7 -8.02 -16.93 18.22
CA LEU A 7 -7.77 -17.04 19.65
C LEU A 7 -7.98 -15.69 20.40
N VAL A 8 -7.71 -14.58 19.71
CA VAL A 8 -7.96 -13.20 20.15
C VAL A 8 -9.43 -12.97 20.51
N ASP A 9 -10.38 -13.43 19.69
CA ASP A 9 -11.81 -13.24 19.89
C ASP A 9 -12.27 -14.04 21.11
N VAL A 10 -11.84 -15.31 21.19
CA VAL A 10 -12.12 -16.20 22.32
C VAL A 10 -11.63 -15.61 23.63
N LEU A 11 -10.38 -15.11 23.67
CA LEU A 11 -9.82 -14.50 24.88
C LEU A 11 -10.54 -13.22 25.26
N SER A 12 -10.94 -12.40 24.27
CA SER A 12 -11.69 -11.17 24.49
C SER A 12 -13.07 -11.45 25.10
N GLU A 13 -13.79 -12.44 24.57
CA GLU A 13 -15.06 -12.92 25.13
C GLU A 13 -14.88 -13.43 26.57
N MET A 14 -13.84 -14.23 26.81
CA MET A 14 -13.57 -14.78 28.14
C MET A 14 -13.26 -13.67 29.15
N PHE A 15 -12.49 -12.64 28.78
CA PHE A 15 -12.22 -11.50 29.66
C PHE A 15 -13.46 -10.62 29.89
N ALA A 16 -14.33 -10.48 28.89
CA ALA A 16 -15.61 -9.79 29.05
C ALA A 16 -16.51 -10.55 30.03
N ALA A 17 -16.56 -11.88 29.94
CA ALA A 17 -17.31 -12.74 30.86
C ALA A 17 -16.71 -12.75 32.28
N ALA A 18 -15.40 -12.58 32.43
CA ALA A 18 -14.72 -12.61 33.72
C ALA A 18 -14.83 -11.31 34.54
N GLY A 19 -15.55 -10.29 34.06
CA GLY A 19 -15.69 -8.98 34.71
C GLY A 19 -16.46 -8.96 36.04
N SER A 20 -16.98 -10.11 36.50
CA SER A 20 -17.94 -10.21 37.62
C SER A 20 -17.53 -11.19 38.73
N ASP A 21 -16.24 -11.27 39.07
CA ASP A 21 -15.61 -12.20 40.05
C ASP A 21 -15.49 -13.67 39.64
N ASP A 22 -16.03 -14.06 38.49
CA ASP A 22 -15.87 -15.42 37.97
C ASP A 22 -14.73 -15.52 36.95
N SER A 23 -13.83 -16.46 37.19
CA SER A 23 -12.83 -16.85 36.21
C SER A 23 -13.47 -17.68 35.08
N SER A 24 -13.30 -17.29 33.82
CA SER A 24 -13.80 -18.07 32.68
C SER A 24 -12.78 -19.12 32.23
N HIS A 25 -13.21 -20.36 32.03
CA HIS A 25 -12.38 -21.48 31.57
C HIS A 25 -12.92 -22.04 30.24
N ARG A 26 -12.02 -22.27 29.28
CA ARG A 26 -12.33 -22.91 28.00
C ARG A 26 -11.22 -23.89 27.62
N ARG A 27 -11.61 -25.01 27.02
CA ARG A 27 -10.69 -25.94 26.36
C ARG A 27 -10.65 -25.63 24.87
N LEU A 28 -9.47 -25.35 24.34
CA LEU A 28 -9.26 -25.13 22.92
C LEU A 28 -9.19 -26.46 22.16
N SER A 29 -9.45 -26.42 20.86
CA SER A 29 -9.37 -27.59 19.97
C SER A 29 -7.97 -28.23 19.95
N SER A 30 -6.92 -27.45 20.24
CA SER A 30 -5.55 -27.93 20.40
C SER A 30 -5.33 -28.78 21.66
N GLY A 31 -6.34 -28.92 22.53
CA GLY A 31 -6.23 -29.55 23.85
C GLY A 31 -5.60 -28.65 24.91
N LEU A 32 -5.35 -27.37 24.61
CA LEU A 32 -4.89 -26.39 25.59
C LEU A 32 -6.08 -25.85 26.40
N HIS A 33 -5.95 -25.87 27.72
CA HIS A 33 -6.91 -25.29 28.64
C HIS A 33 -6.47 -23.86 28.93
N VAL A 34 -7.40 -22.93 28.80
CA VAL A 34 -7.17 -21.52 29.07
C VAL A 34 -8.18 -21.08 30.11
N LYS A 35 -7.71 -20.45 31.17
CA LYS A 35 -8.54 -19.82 32.19
C LYS A 35 -8.12 -18.37 32.32
N VAL A 36 -9.04 -17.44 32.17
CA VAL A 36 -8.76 -16.01 32.35
C VAL A 36 -9.31 -15.54 33.68
N GLY A 37 -8.68 -14.52 34.23
CA GLY A 37 -9.15 -13.84 35.43
C GLY A 37 -8.77 -12.38 35.42
N THR A 38 -9.54 -11.59 36.16
CA THR A 38 -9.27 -10.20 36.46
C THR A 38 -9.15 -10.05 37.98
N ARG A 39 -8.17 -9.27 38.44
CA ARG A 39 -8.01 -8.91 39.85
C ARG A 39 -7.86 -7.40 39.93
N GLY A 40 -8.95 -6.71 40.20
CA GLY A 40 -9.04 -5.26 39.99
C GLY A 40 -8.77 -4.92 38.53
N ALA A 41 -7.77 -4.06 38.27
CA ALA A 41 -7.36 -3.71 36.90
C ALA A 41 -6.42 -4.74 36.24
N ARG A 42 -5.92 -5.74 37.00
CA ARG A 42 -4.93 -6.69 36.48
C ARG A 42 -5.60 -7.85 35.76
N ARG A 43 -5.18 -8.12 34.53
CA ARG A 43 -5.57 -9.30 33.76
C ARG A 43 -4.55 -10.41 33.94
N MET A 44 -5.03 -11.65 34.00
CA MET A 44 -4.20 -12.84 34.08
C MET A 44 -4.79 -13.98 33.26
N VAL A 45 -3.91 -14.83 32.73
CA VAL A 45 -4.30 -16.02 31.97
C VAL A 45 -3.53 -17.21 32.52
N ILE A 46 -4.23 -18.27 32.90
CA ILE A 46 -3.66 -19.55 33.30
C ILE A 46 -3.83 -20.52 32.14
N VAL A 47 -2.74 -21.17 31.74
CA VAL A 47 -2.74 -22.19 30.68
C VAL A 47 -2.22 -23.53 31.19
N TRP A 48 -2.87 -24.63 30.80
CA TRP A 48 -2.42 -25.99 31.10
C TRP A 48 -2.92 -26.98 30.04
N ARG A 49 -2.48 -28.23 30.11
CA ARG A 49 -2.95 -29.33 29.26
C ARG A 49 -3.38 -30.51 30.13
N ASP A 50 -4.25 -31.34 29.58
CA ASP A 50 -4.54 -32.66 30.13
C ASP A 50 -3.44 -33.63 29.63
N GLY A 51 -2.67 -34.25 30.54
CA GLY A 51 -1.61 -35.23 30.22
C GLY A 51 -0.17 -34.74 30.50
N ASP A 52 0.82 -35.52 30.06
CA ASP A 52 2.24 -35.34 30.43
C ASP A 52 2.97 -34.22 29.69
N ARG A 53 2.31 -33.56 28.72
CA ARG A 53 2.93 -32.52 27.90
C ARG A 53 2.53 -31.13 28.38
N LEU A 54 3.51 -30.42 28.96
CA LEU A 54 3.40 -29.02 29.33
C LEU A 54 3.15 -28.09 28.13
N PRO A 55 2.42 -26.97 28.33
CA PRO A 55 2.41 -25.87 27.37
C PRO A 55 3.84 -25.38 27.09
N GLY A 56 4.19 -25.25 25.81
CA GLY A 56 5.51 -24.74 25.43
C GLY A 56 5.64 -23.23 25.70
N ARG A 57 6.89 -22.75 25.81
CA ARG A 57 7.21 -21.32 25.91
C ARG A 57 6.54 -20.49 24.81
N THR A 58 6.61 -20.96 23.57
CA THR A 58 6.00 -20.28 22.42
C THR A 58 4.48 -20.23 22.52
N GLU A 59 3.83 -21.29 23.00
CA GLU A 59 2.38 -21.30 23.21
C GLU A 59 1.97 -20.28 24.28
N CYS A 60 2.70 -20.22 25.40
CA CYS A 60 2.45 -19.23 26.45
C CYS A 60 2.64 -17.80 25.95
N GLN A 61 3.66 -17.56 25.13
CA GLN A 61 3.88 -16.25 24.51
C GLN A 61 2.73 -15.87 23.58
N VAL A 62 2.30 -16.78 22.70
CA VAL A 62 1.18 -16.56 21.77
C VAL A 62 -0.11 -16.25 22.52
N VAL A 63 -0.45 -17.03 23.53
CA VAL A 63 -1.65 -16.79 24.35
C VAL A 63 -1.56 -15.44 25.06
N GLY A 64 -0.40 -15.08 25.60
CA GLY A 64 -0.22 -13.80 26.27
C GLY A 64 -0.35 -12.60 25.31
N GLU A 65 0.25 -12.69 24.13
CA GLU A 65 0.14 -11.66 23.09
C GLU A 65 -1.30 -11.50 22.62
N ASP A 66 -2.01 -12.60 22.35
CA ASP A 66 -3.41 -12.60 21.89
C ASP A 66 -4.37 -12.18 23.01
N ALA A 67 -3.99 -12.36 24.28
CA ALA A 67 -4.74 -11.87 25.46
C ALA A 67 -4.66 -10.35 25.67
N GLY A 68 -3.83 -9.64 24.91
CA GLY A 68 -3.65 -8.20 25.07
C GLY A 68 -2.34 -7.78 25.74
N PHE A 69 -1.53 -8.70 26.25
CA PHE A 69 -0.31 -8.34 26.99
C PHE A 69 0.77 -7.79 26.06
N TYR A 70 1.43 -6.71 26.49
CA TYR A 70 2.52 -6.05 25.77
C TYR A 70 3.85 -6.80 25.92
N ALA A 71 4.16 -7.30 27.12
CA ALA A 71 5.31 -8.16 27.37
C ALA A 71 4.90 -9.32 28.29
N PRO A 72 4.27 -10.39 27.76
CA PRO A 72 3.76 -11.48 28.58
C PRO A 72 4.89 -12.17 29.34
N LYS A 73 4.78 -12.20 30.67
CA LYS A 73 5.64 -12.99 31.55
C LYS A 73 4.86 -14.20 32.02
N TYR A 74 5.50 -15.36 32.01
CA TYR A 74 4.90 -16.60 32.50
C TYR A 74 5.78 -17.23 33.58
N ARG A 75 5.12 -17.78 34.59
CA ARG A 75 5.73 -18.53 35.69
C ARG A 75 4.92 -19.79 35.97
N SER A 76 5.54 -20.78 36.60
CA SER A 76 4.84 -22.00 37.00
C SER A 76 3.69 -21.66 37.95
N TRP A 77 2.60 -22.40 37.80
CA TRP A 77 1.37 -22.25 38.57
C TRP A 77 0.80 -23.64 38.86
N LYS A 78 0.21 -23.80 40.04
CA LYS A 78 -0.45 -25.04 40.43
C LYS A 78 -1.96 -24.89 40.27
N VAL A 79 -2.58 -25.82 39.57
CA VAL A 79 -4.05 -25.93 39.47
C VAL A 79 -4.50 -27.19 40.18
N GLN A 80 -5.71 -27.22 40.74
CA GLN A 80 -6.22 -28.43 41.41
C GLN A 80 -6.28 -29.66 40.47
N LYS A 81 -6.45 -29.43 39.16
CA LYS A 81 -6.59 -30.48 38.14
C LYS A 81 -5.29 -30.84 37.41
N SER A 82 -4.22 -30.07 37.63
CA SER A 82 -2.91 -30.34 37.01
C SER A 82 -1.81 -29.73 37.87
N ALA A 83 -0.77 -30.53 38.15
CA ALA A 83 0.41 -30.08 38.89
C ALA A 83 1.18 -28.94 38.18
N ASP A 84 0.82 -28.69 36.92
CA ASP A 84 1.74 -28.24 35.90
C ASP A 84 1.02 -27.27 34.94
N ALA A 85 0.89 -26.03 35.40
CA ALA A 85 0.32 -24.93 34.63
C ALA A 85 1.25 -23.72 34.59
N PHE A 86 0.93 -22.79 33.71
CA PHE A 86 1.61 -21.49 33.65
C PHE A 86 0.61 -20.37 33.86
N LEU A 87 0.97 -19.45 34.77
CA LEU A 87 0.29 -18.18 34.93
C LEU A 87 1.01 -17.16 34.05
N ILE A 88 0.26 -16.52 33.16
CA ILE A 88 0.69 -15.47 32.24
C ILE A 88 0.12 -14.13 32.73
N GLU A 89 1.00 -13.16 32.93
CA GLU A 89 0.66 -11.80 33.38
C GLU A 89 1.35 -10.76 32.50
N GLU A 90 0.85 -9.52 32.55
CA GLU A 90 1.54 -8.38 31.94
C GLU A 90 2.87 -8.14 32.65
N GLY A 91 3.95 -8.21 31.88
CA GLY A 91 5.30 -7.93 32.36
C GLY A 91 5.82 -6.56 31.99
N TYR A 92 5.15 -5.85 31.08
CA TYR A 92 5.51 -4.51 30.65
C TYR A 92 5.15 -3.50 31.74
N GLN A 93 6.16 -2.76 32.21
CA GLN A 93 6.01 -1.72 33.22
C GLN A 93 6.38 -0.33 32.68
N GLY A 94 6.67 -0.24 31.38
CA GLY A 94 7.00 1.03 30.73
C GLY A 94 5.76 1.85 30.37
N GLU A 95 6.00 3.00 29.77
CA GLU A 95 4.94 3.87 29.29
C GLU A 95 4.34 3.34 27.98
N LEU A 96 3.04 3.58 27.81
CA LEU A 96 2.31 3.30 26.57
C LEU A 96 1.97 4.61 25.88
N CYS A 97 2.07 4.63 24.56
CA CYS A 97 1.75 5.80 23.74
C CYS A 97 0.58 5.50 22.80
N ARG A 98 -0.41 6.39 22.76
CA ARG A 98 -1.37 6.44 21.66
C ARG A 98 -0.69 7.13 20.49
N HIS A 99 -0.29 6.35 19.49
CA HIS A 99 0.64 6.85 18.50
C HIS A 99 0.01 7.84 17.52
N GLU A 100 0.73 8.92 17.26
CA GLU A 100 0.54 9.74 16.07
C GLU A 100 1.68 9.43 15.10
N TRP A 101 1.37 8.68 14.04
CA TRP A 101 2.39 8.25 13.08
C TRP A 101 2.68 9.34 12.06
N ALA A 102 3.96 9.60 11.82
CA ALA A 102 4.38 10.31 10.61
C ALA A 102 3.86 9.57 9.37
N THR A 103 3.74 10.29 8.25
CA THR A 103 3.31 9.66 7.00
C THR A 103 4.22 8.48 6.67
N PRO A 104 3.67 7.27 6.43
CA PRO A 104 4.49 6.12 6.14
C PRO A 104 5.30 6.36 4.87
N THR A 105 6.60 6.10 4.97
CA THR A 105 7.55 6.24 3.87
C THR A 105 7.78 4.88 3.24
N GLU A 106 7.52 4.78 1.93
CA GLU A 106 7.84 3.57 1.15
C GLU A 106 9.36 3.49 0.96
N TYR A 107 9.94 2.31 1.16
CA TYR A 107 11.36 2.06 0.91
C TYR A 107 11.58 0.75 0.16
N VAL A 108 12.70 0.70 -0.57
CA VAL A 108 13.16 -0.48 -1.30
C VAL A 108 14.62 -0.74 -0.96
N VAL A 109 14.92 -1.85 -0.28
CA VAL A 109 16.28 -2.23 0.14
C VAL A 109 16.64 -3.62 -0.39
N LYS A 110 17.69 -3.70 -1.21
CA LYS A 110 18.19 -4.92 -1.91
C LYS A 110 17.12 -5.64 -2.76
N ARG A 111 16.12 -6.27 -2.11
CA ARG A 111 14.97 -6.98 -2.69
C ARG A 111 13.71 -6.94 -1.79
N LEU A 112 13.75 -6.18 -0.70
CA LEU A 112 12.64 -5.97 0.21
C LEU A 112 11.96 -4.66 -0.18
N MET A 113 10.63 -4.70 -0.30
CA MET A 113 9.82 -3.49 -0.33
C MET A 113 9.08 -3.38 1.00
N GLY A 114 8.93 -2.17 1.51
CA GLY A 114 8.29 -1.98 2.79
C GLY A 114 7.83 -0.57 3.05
N TYR A 115 7.14 -0.43 4.18
CA TYR A 115 6.74 0.85 4.73
C TYR A 115 7.37 1.02 6.09
N THR A 116 7.79 2.24 6.40
CA THR A 116 8.26 2.61 7.74
C THR A 116 7.55 3.88 8.18
N ALA A 117 7.23 3.97 9.46
CA ALA A 117 6.85 5.24 10.06
C ALA A 117 7.40 5.35 11.48
N THR A 118 7.55 6.59 11.92
CA THR A 118 7.98 6.95 13.27
C THR A 118 6.86 7.70 13.95
N CYS A 119 6.61 7.41 15.21
CA CYS A 119 5.64 8.12 16.02
C CYS A 119 6.19 9.51 16.35
N LEU A 120 5.41 10.55 16.08
CA LEU A 120 5.76 11.95 16.34
C LEU A 120 5.78 12.27 17.84
N ILE A 121 5.13 11.46 18.68
CA ILE A 121 5.02 11.68 20.13
C ILE A 121 6.17 11.00 20.87
N CYS A 122 6.33 9.69 20.69
CA CYS A 122 7.24 8.89 21.53
C CYS A 122 8.45 8.33 20.78
N GLY A 123 8.62 8.65 19.49
CA GLY A 123 9.72 8.15 18.67
C GLY A 123 9.68 6.64 18.38
N ALA A 124 8.61 5.93 18.76
CA ALA A 124 8.42 4.53 18.38
C ALA A 124 8.51 4.37 16.85
N VAL A 125 9.05 3.25 16.37
CA VAL A 125 9.21 3.00 14.93
C VAL A 125 8.55 1.68 14.58
N TRP A 126 7.74 1.68 13.53
CA TRP A 126 7.28 0.43 12.92
C TRP A 126 7.77 0.30 11.49
N ARG A 127 7.96 -0.95 11.06
CA ARG A 127 8.29 -1.32 9.68
C ARG A 127 7.49 -2.53 9.25
N GLN A 128 7.02 -2.52 8.02
CA GLN A 128 6.48 -3.70 7.35
C GLN A 128 7.44 -4.08 6.23
N GLU A 129 8.01 -5.27 6.30
CA GLU A 129 8.96 -5.78 5.31
C GLU A 129 8.29 -6.87 4.49
N LYS A 130 8.09 -6.62 3.20
CA LYS A 130 7.54 -7.60 2.27
C LYS A 130 8.66 -8.39 1.61
N ARG A 131 8.67 -9.71 1.82
CA ARG A 131 9.57 -10.66 1.14
C ARG A 131 8.75 -11.74 0.45
N ALA A 132 8.69 -11.69 -0.87
CA ALA A 132 7.93 -12.65 -1.69
C ALA A 132 6.46 -12.78 -1.24
N LYS A 133 6.11 -13.88 -0.56
CA LYS A 133 4.75 -14.20 -0.08
C LYS A 133 4.52 -13.88 1.40
N SER A 134 5.52 -13.40 2.14
CA SER A 134 5.38 -13.05 3.56
C SER A 134 5.56 -11.54 3.79
N VAL A 135 4.87 -11.04 4.82
CA VAL A 135 5.06 -9.71 5.39
C VAL A 135 5.58 -9.90 6.81
N ALA A 136 6.74 -9.34 7.11
CA ALA A 136 7.25 -9.26 8.48
C ALA A 136 6.83 -7.92 9.07
N HIS A 137 6.22 -7.98 10.25
CA HIS A 137 5.77 -6.81 10.99
C HIS A 137 6.79 -6.54 12.09
N VAL A 138 7.42 -5.38 12.09
CA VAL A 138 8.50 -5.03 13.02
C VAL A 138 8.12 -3.77 13.78
N TYR A 139 8.19 -3.82 15.10
CA TYR A 139 7.89 -2.69 15.99
C TYR A 139 9.04 -2.50 16.98
N ASN A 140 9.61 -1.29 17.04
CA ASN A 140 10.81 -0.93 17.79
C ASN A 140 11.98 -1.91 17.58
N GLY A 141 12.14 -2.41 16.35
CA GLY A 141 13.20 -3.35 15.98
C GLY A 141 12.90 -4.82 16.28
N GLU A 142 11.79 -5.13 16.95
CA GLU A 142 11.37 -6.50 17.23
C GLU A 142 10.27 -6.96 16.27
N THR A 143 10.41 -8.18 15.74
CA THR A 143 9.36 -8.80 14.93
C THR A 143 8.16 -9.14 15.79
N ARG A 144 6.97 -8.72 15.36
CA ARG A 144 5.69 -8.97 16.01
C ARG A 144 4.79 -9.79 15.10
N ARG A 145 3.86 -10.51 15.71
CA ARG A 145 2.73 -11.10 14.98
C ARG A 145 1.80 -9.98 14.52
N GLU A 146 1.13 -10.19 13.40
CA GLU A 146 0.22 -9.21 12.80
C GLU A 146 -0.84 -8.66 13.79
N PRO A 147 -1.55 -9.50 14.59
CA PRO A 147 -2.54 -8.97 15.54
C PRO A 147 -1.91 -8.09 16.65
N THR A 148 -0.74 -8.48 17.15
CA THR A 148 0.00 -7.69 18.15
C THR A 148 0.49 -6.39 17.55
N PHE A 149 0.98 -6.44 16.31
CA PHE A 149 1.45 -5.29 15.58
C PHE A 149 0.33 -4.27 15.36
N ASP A 150 -0.83 -4.70 14.88
CA ASP A 150 -1.98 -3.83 14.62
C ASP A 150 -2.47 -3.16 15.91
N ARG A 151 -2.46 -3.88 17.04
CA ARG A 151 -2.73 -3.29 18.36
C ARG A 151 -1.70 -2.22 18.71
N PHE A 152 -0.41 -2.52 18.52
CA PHE A 152 0.69 -1.60 18.85
C PHE A 152 0.70 -0.36 17.96
N LEU A 153 0.10 -0.41 16.76
CA LEU A 153 -0.09 0.79 15.94
C LEU A 153 -1.07 1.79 16.57
N ILE A 154 -1.99 1.35 17.42
CA ILE A 154 -2.98 2.22 18.07
C ILE A 154 -2.48 2.66 19.44
N LEU A 155 -2.08 1.70 20.27
CA LEU A 155 -1.55 1.90 21.61
C LEU A 155 -0.42 0.90 21.82
N GLY A 156 0.81 1.39 21.97
CA GLY A 156 1.99 0.52 21.99
C GLY A 156 3.08 0.98 22.97
N PRO A 157 4.07 0.11 23.21
CA PRO A 157 5.16 0.38 24.15
C PRO A 157 6.14 1.42 23.60
N VAL A 158 6.48 2.41 24.43
CA VAL A 158 7.51 3.41 24.15
C VAL A 158 8.89 2.72 24.13
N PRO A 159 9.77 3.00 23.15
CA PRO A 159 11.10 2.41 23.13
C PRO A 159 11.89 2.84 24.37
N ALA A 160 12.58 1.90 25.02
CA ALA A 160 13.33 2.14 26.26
C ALA A 160 14.43 3.22 26.11
N ASN A 161 14.93 3.41 24.89
CA ASN A 161 15.94 4.40 24.53
C ASN A 161 15.34 5.67 23.94
N ALA A 162 14.03 5.89 24.03
CA ALA A 162 13.50 7.22 23.87
C ALA A 162 14.03 8.04 25.04
N GLU A 163 15.18 8.70 24.86
CA GLU A 163 15.32 10.04 25.42
C GLU A 163 14.01 10.71 25.11
N ALA A 164 13.23 11.03 26.15
CA ALA A 164 11.96 11.69 25.99
C ALA A 164 12.20 12.79 24.97
N LEU A 165 11.64 12.61 23.76
CA LEU A 165 11.45 13.71 22.84
C LEU A 165 10.47 14.56 23.63
N ALA A 166 11.00 15.38 24.54
CA ALA A 166 10.29 16.41 25.26
C ALA A 166 9.41 17.02 24.20
N PRO A 167 8.08 17.08 24.41
CA PRO A 167 7.12 17.37 23.36
C PRO A 167 7.70 18.54 22.60
N GLN A 168 8.25 18.26 21.41
CA GLN A 168 8.80 19.31 20.59
C GLN A 168 7.52 19.95 20.11
N ALA A 169 7.05 20.93 20.89
CA ALA A 169 6.13 21.94 20.44
C ALA A 169 6.61 22.23 19.03
N PRO A 170 5.77 21.97 18.02
CA PRO A 170 6.21 21.77 16.65
C PRO A 170 7.21 22.88 16.34
N GLN A 171 8.49 22.51 16.23
CA GLN A 171 9.47 23.45 15.71
C GLN A 171 8.99 23.64 14.29
N ALA A 172 8.28 24.75 14.11
CA ALA A 172 7.82 25.20 12.84
C ALA A 172 9.04 25.11 11.93
N ALA A 173 9.01 24.18 10.98
CA ALA A 173 9.78 24.30 9.76
C ALA A 173 9.72 25.78 9.38
N PRO A 174 10.83 26.45 9.02
CA PRO A 174 10.83 27.88 8.74
C PRO A 174 9.67 28.14 7.78
N VAL A 175 8.60 28.67 8.37
CA VAL A 175 7.40 29.03 7.66
C VAL A 175 7.94 30.11 6.76
N VAL A 176 8.03 29.81 5.46
CA VAL A 176 8.00 30.84 4.43
C VAL A 176 6.89 31.75 4.91
N SER A 177 7.27 32.92 5.43
CA SER A 177 6.39 33.81 6.18
C SER A 177 5.18 34.12 5.33
N GLN A 178 4.14 33.30 5.45
CA GLN A 178 2.84 33.66 4.94
C GLN A 178 2.47 34.86 5.80
N PRO A 179 2.15 36.00 5.17
CA PRO A 179 1.80 37.19 5.90
C PRO A 179 0.71 36.80 6.89
N ALA A 180 0.93 37.11 8.16
CA ALA A 180 -0.05 36.90 9.21
C ALA A 180 -1.38 37.45 8.71
N VAL A 181 -2.29 36.55 8.36
CA VAL A 181 -3.68 36.91 8.12
C VAL A 181 -4.17 37.35 9.49
N ARG A 182 -4.03 38.65 9.75
CA ARG A 182 -4.80 39.37 10.76
C ARG A 182 -6.24 38.98 10.49
N ARG A 183 -6.76 38.01 11.24
CA ARG A 183 -8.21 37.83 11.31
C ARG A 183 -8.72 39.09 11.98
N ASP A 184 -9.29 39.96 11.16
CA ASP A 184 -9.95 41.17 11.63
C ASP A 184 -10.89 40.79 12.77
N ALA A 185 -10.90 41.60 13.84
CA ALA A 185 -11.79 41.40 14.98
C ALA A 185 -13.28 41.33 14.55
N GLY A 186 -13.62 41.81 13.35
CA GLY A 186 -14.94 41.63 12.73
C GLY A 186 -15.28 40.20 12.32
N GLU A 187 -14.31 39.35 11.97
CA GLU A 187 -14.55 37.95 11.55
C GLU A 187 -14.92 37.05 12.75
N VAL A 188 -14.40 37.38 13.94
CA VAL A 188 -14.74 36.72 15.21
C VAL A 188 -16.11 37.17 15.73
N ALA A 189 -16.46 38.45 15.57
CA ALA A 189 -17.78 38.98 15.91
C ALA A 189 -18.90 38.40 15.01
N ALA A 190 -18.64 38.24 13.71
CA ALA A 190 -19.59 37.62 12.79
C ALA A 190 -19.90 36.15 13.16
N LEU A 191 -18.90 35.37 13.58
CA LEU A 191 -19.08 33.97 14.00
C LEU A 191 -19.90 33.80 15.29
N LEU A 192 -19.95 34.82 16.16
CA LEU A 192 -20.73 34.79 17.40
C LEU A 192 -22.24 35.02 17.14
N HIS A 193 -22.59 35.77 16.08
CA HIS A 193 -23.98 36.05 15.69
C HIS A 193 -24.61 35.03 14.71
N MET A 194 -23.82 34.08 14.19
CA MET A 194 -24.35 33.07 13.27
C MET A 194 -25.25 32.06 13.98
N SER A 195 -26.39 31.76 13.35
CA SER A 195 -27.29 30.70 13.79
C SER A 195 -26.56 29.35 13.80
N HIS A 196 -26.92 28.46 14.73
CA HIS A 196 -26.35 27.12 14.81
C HIS A 196 -26.49 26.34 13.48
N LYS A 197 -27.55 26.61 12.70
CA LYS A 197 -27.75 26.05 11.35
C LYS A 197 -26.67 26.53 10.36
N GLU A 198 -26.30 27.80 10.41
CA GLU A 198 -25.30 28.40 9.51
C GLU A 198 -23.89 27.93 9.86
N ARG A 199 -23.59 27.78 11.17
CA ARG A 199 -22.30 27.22 11.62
C ARG A 199 -22.11 25.77 11.15
N ARG A 200 -23.16 24.95 11.14
CA ARG A 200 -23.11 23.58 10.60
C ARG A 200 -22.86 23.58 9.09
N ALA A 201 -23.59 24.40 8.34
CA ALA A 201 -23.41 24.52 6.89
C ALA A 201 -22.00 25.02 6.50
N GLN A 202 -21.43 25.95 7.29
CA GLN A 202 -20.08 26.44 7.07
C GLN A 202 -19.01 25.37 7.34
N LYS A 203 -19.15 24.62 8.45
CA LYS A 203 -18.27 23.48 8.74
C LYS A 203 -18.33 22.42 7.65
N GLU A 204 -19.51 22.12 7.13
CA GLU A 204 -19.69 21.15 6.06
C GLU A 204 -19.01 21.59 4.76
N ARG A 205 -19.14 22.88 4.39
CA ARG A 205 -18.42 23.47 3.24
C ARG A 205 -16.91 23.42 3.44
N GLU A 206 -16.42 23.68 4.64
CA GLU A 206 -14.99 23.63 4.95
C GLU A 206 -14.45 22.19 4.86
N VAL A 207 -15.17 21.21 5.42
CA VAL A 207 -14.82 19.79 5.31
C VAL A 207 -14.82 19.36 3.85
N LYS A 208 -15.80 19.77 3.05
CA LYS A 208 -15.85 19.48 1.61
C LYS A 208 -14.63 20.07 0.89
N ARG A 209 -14.33 21.36 1.10
CA ARG A 209 -13.14 22.01 0.52
C ARG A 209 -11.84 21.31 0.90
N ARG A 210 -11.70 20.86 2.15
CA ARG A 210 -10.52 20.10 2.60
C ARG A 210 -10.43 18.74 1.91
N LYS A 211 -11.55 18.02 1.76
CA LYS A 211 -11.59 16.76 1.02
C LYS A 211 -11.19 16.95 -0.44
N ASP A 212 -11.77 17.96 -1.11
CA ASP A 212 -11.47 18.28 -2.50
C ASP A 212 -9.99 18.67 -2.67
N ALA A 213 -9.41 19.44 -1.73
CA ALA A 213 -8.01 19.81 -1.75
C ALA A 213 -7.06 18.61 -1.55
N ILE A 214 -7.42 17.65 -0.68
CA ILE A 214 -6.65 16.41 -0.49
C ILE A 214 -6.71 15.55 -1.76
N GLU A 215 -7.86 15.47 -2.40
CA GLU A 215 -8.04 14.71 -3.64
C GLU A 215 -7.29 15.36 -4.82
N GLN A 216 -7.30 16.69 -4.91
CA GLN A 216 -6.47 17.43 -5.88
C GLN A 216 -4.98 17.21 -5.62
N ALA A 217 -4.51 17.34 -4.38
CA ALA A 217 -3.11 17.09 -4.04
C ALA A 217 -2.69 15.64 -4.35
N ARG A 218 -3.59 14.68 -4.13
CA ARG A 218 -3.36 13.27 -4.49
C ARG A 218 -3.25 13.10 -6.01
N THR A 219 -4.19 13.64 -6.78
CA THR A 219 -4.16 13.53 -8.24
C THR A 219 -2.93 14.22 -8.85
N GLU A 220 -2.50 15.36 -8.31
CA GLU A 220 -1.25 16.03 -8.71
C GLU A 220 -0.01 15.18 -8.45
N ARG A 221 0.08 14.52 -7.29
CA ARG A 221 1.17 13.59 -6.96
C ARG A 221 1.18 12.35 -7.83
N GLU A 222 0.00 11.82 -8.19
CA GLU A 222 -0.13 10.62 -9.01
C GLU A 222 0.14 10.89 -10.51
N ARG A 223 -0.13 12.11 -10.99
CA ARG A 223 0.02 12.51 -12.41
C ARG A 223 1.37 12.17 -13.04
N PRO A 224 2.55 12.47 -12.45
CA PRO A 224 3.83 12.10 -13.05
C PRO A 224 4.06 10.58 -13.11
N VAL A 225 3.53 9.84 -12.12
CA VAL A 225 3.65 8.37 -12.07
C VAL A 225 2.78 7.74 -13.15
N VAL A 226 1.52 8.17 -13.25
CA VAL A 226 0.60 7.76 -14.32
C VAL A 226 1.21 8.06 -15.69
N ALA A 227 1.73 9.26 -15.92
CA ALA A 227 2.37 9.62 -17.18
C ALA A 227 3.57 8.71 -17.52
N ARG A 228 4.39 8.33 -16.52
CA ARG A 228 5.49 7.38 -16.71
C ARG A 228 4.97 6.00 -17.09
N TYR A 229 3.94 5.50 -16.39
CA TYR A 229 3.40 4.16 -16.64
C TYR A 229 2.72 4.07 -18.01
N VAL A 230 1.95 5.10 -18.38
CA VAL A 230 1.34 5.23 -19.72
C VAL A 230 2.40 5.14 -20.81
N ARG A 231 3.52 5.87 -20.69
CA ARG A 231 4.63 5.80 -21.66
C ARG A 231 5.21 4.39 -21.76
N VAL A 232 5.53 3.77 -20.62
CA VAL A 232 6.16 2.44 -20.59
C VAL A 232 5.23 1.36 -21.17
N LEU A 233 3.95 1.37 -20.80
CA LEU A 233 2.98 0.39 -21.30
C LEU A 233 2.65 0.62 -22.78
N THR A 234 2.67 1.88 -23.25
CA THR A 234 2.55 2.18 -24.68
C THR A 234 3.73 1.59 -25.46
N LEU A 235 4.95 1.70 -24.95
CA LEU A 235 6.13 1.06 -25.55
C LEU A 235 6.03 -0.47 -25.52
N CYS A 236 5.46 -1.05 -24.46
CA CYS A 236 5.18 -2.48 -24.39
C CYS A 236 4.19 -2.90 -25.49
N ALA A 237 3.09 -2.16 -25.67
CA ALA A 237 2.11 -2.43 -26.70
C ALA A 237 2.69 -2.35 -28.13
N LEU A 238 3.53 -1.35 -28.39
CA LEU A 238 4.23 -1.22 -29.68
C LEU A 238 5.23 -2.36 -29.91
N GLY A 239 6.01 -2.73 -28.90
CA GLY A 239 6.93 -3.86 -28.98
C GLY A 239 6.20 -5.19 -29.22
N SER A 240 5.03 -5.39 -28.59
CA SER A 240 4.15 -6.54 -28.86
C SER A 240 3.69 -6.60 -30.31
N ALA A 241 3.35 -5.44 -30.91
CA ALA A 241 2.93 -5.36 -32.31
C ALA A 241 4.03 -5.79 -33.28
N VAL A 242 5.30 -5.45 -32.97
CA VAL A 242 6.45 -5.87 -33.77
C VAL A 242 6.72 -7.36 -33.62
N ARG A 243 6.64 -7.90 -32.39
CA ARG A 243 6.93 -9.32 -32.11
C ARG A 243 5.85 -10.29 -32.59
N HIS A 244 4.60 -9.88 -32.53
CA HIS A 244 3.44 -10.72 -32.81
C HIS A 244 2.60 -10.15 -33.95
N PRO A 245 3.06 -10.30 -35.20
CA PRO A 245 2.42 -9.72 -36.37
C PRO A 245 1.05 -10.35 -36.72
N GLY A 246 0.54 -11.30 -35.93
CA GLY A 246 -0.83 -11.82 -36.08
C GLY A 246 -1.88 -11.08 -35.25
N TRP A 247 -1.59 -10.83 -33.97
CA TRP A 247 -2.60 -10.39 -32.99
C TRP A 247 -2.53 -8.88 -32.70
N PHE A 248 -1.33 -8.29 -32.64
CA PHE A 248 -1.15 -6.85 -32.39
C PHE A 248 -0.84 -6.03 -33.66
N SER A 249 -0.68 -6.68 -34.82
CA SER A 249 -0.52 -6.00 -36.12
C SER A 249 -1.79 -5.32 -36.61
N ARG A 250 -2.95 -5.74 -36.11
CA ARG A 250 -4.23 -5.12 -36.47
C ARG A 250 -4.28 -3.72 -35.84
N PRO A 251 -4.33 -2.64 -36.64
CA PRO A 251 -4.28 -1.27 -36.12
C PRO A 251 -5.35 -0.99 -35.06
N ALA A 252 -6.55 -1.57 -35.22
CA ALA A 252 -7.65 -1.44 -34.28
C ALA A 252 -7.34 -2.00 -32.87
N ILE A 253 -6.63 -3.13 -32.78
CA ILE A 253 -6.29 -3.76 -31.49
C ILE A 253 -5.23 -2.92 -30.77
N LEU A 254 -4.23 -2.43 -31.51
CA LEU A 254 -3.21 -1.55 -30.95
C LEU A 254 -3.81 -0.21 -30.49
N GLN A 255 -4.70 0.39 -31.30
CA GLN A 255 -5.40 1.63 -30.93
C GLN A 255 -6.28 1.44 -29.69
N ALA A 256 -7.06 0.34 -29.62
CA ALA A 256 -7.86 0.01 -28.45
C ALA A 256 -7.00 -0.17 -27.21
N ARG A 257 -5.84 -0.83 -27.32
CA ARG A 257 -4.91 -0.98 -26.20
C ARG A 257 -4.31 0.34 -25.75
N VAL A 258 -3.88 1.20 -26.67
CA VAL A 258 -3.34 2.52 -26.34
C VAL A 258 -4.41 3.42 -25.73
N ALA A 259 -5.65 3.36 -26.22
CA ALA A 259 -6.78 4.09 -25.65
C ALA A 259 -7.06 3.65 -24.21
N TRP A 260 -7.07 2.34 -23.96
CA TRP A 260 -7.21 1.79 -22.61
C TRP A 260 -6.07 2.27 -21.69
N ILE A 261 -4.80 2.17 -22.12
CA ILE A 261 -3.65 2.62 -21.31
C ILE A 261 -3.78 4.11 -20.95
N LYS A 262 -4.23 4.96 -21.88
CA LYS A 262 -4.40 6.40 -21.62
C LYS A 262 -5.54 6.73 -20.66
N GLY A 263 -6.58 5.88 -20.59
CA GLY A 263 -7.74 6.05 -19.71
C GLY A 263 -7.65 5.30 -18.38
N ALA A 264 -6.68 4.40 -18.22
CA ALA A 264 -6.57 3.53 -17.06
C ALA A 264 -6.10 4.28 -15.80
N LYS A 265 -6.59 3.84 -14.64
CA LYS A 265 -6.21 4.39 -13.33
C LYS A 265 -4.86 3.87 -12.87
N LEU A 266 -4.20 4.57 -11.94
CA LEU A 266 -2.88 4.18 -11.43
C LEU A 266 -2.80 2.71 -10.93
N PRO A 267 -3.79 2.17 -10.18
CA PRO A 267 -3.76 0.77 -9.75
C PRO A 267 -3.76 -0.22 -10.93
N GLU A 268 -4.59 0.04 -11.94
CA GLU A 268 -4.73 -0.79 -13.14
C GLU A 268 -3.43 -0.78 -13.97
N LEU A 269 -2.82 0.40 -14.14
CA LEU A 269 -1.53 0.56 -14.80
C LEU A 269 -0.41 -0.18 -14.02
N ARG A 270 -0.44 -0.13 -12.68
CA ARG A 270 0.54 -0.84 -11.83
C ARG A 270 0.37 -2.34 -11.97
N GLU A 271 -0.85 -2.85 -11.92
CA GLU A 271 -1.15 -4.27 -12.07
C GLU A 271 -0.69 -4.80 -13.44
N ASP A 272 -1.05 -4.10 -14.51
CA ASP A 272 -0.70 -4.49 -15.88
C ASP A 272 0.81 -4.54 -16.10
N LEU A 273 1.55 -3.54 -15.59
CA LEU A 273 3.01 -3.50 -15.66
C LEU A 273 3.68 -4.64 -14.88
N HIS A 274 3.14 -5.00 -13.71
CA HIS A 274 3.70 -6.06 -12.85
C HIS A 274 3.21 -7.47 -13.22
N SER A 275 2.22 -7.56 -14.10
CA SER A 275 1.75 -8.83 -14.65
C SER A 275 2.89 -9.62 -15.31
N ARG A 276 2.72 -10.94 -15.42
CA ARG A 276 3.71 -11.81 -16.11
C ARG A 276 3.91 -11.36 -17.56
N HIS A 277 2.84 -10.93 -18.23
CA HIS A 277 2.88 -10.41 -19.59
C HIS A 277 3.66 -9.09 -19.66
N GLY A 278 3.31 -8.12 -18.80
CA GLY A 278 3.97 -6.81 -18.72
C GLY A 278 5.48 -6.92 -18.50
N ARG A 279 5.91 -7.74 -17.53
CA ARG A 279 7.35 -7.97 -17.26
C ARG A 279 8.09 -8.62 -18.42
N SER A 280 7.47 -9.61 -19.08
CA SER A 280 8.05 -10.28 -20.25
C SER A 280 8.21 -9.30 -21.42
N MET A 281 7.17 -8.49 -21.67
CA MET A 281 7.19 -7.50 -22.76
C MET A 281 8.13 -6.34 -22.48
N LEU A 282 8.28 -5.90 -21.23
CA LEU A 282 9.15 -4.80 -20.87
C LEU A 282 10.62 -5.06 -21.25
N ALA A 283 11.14 -6.25 -20.91
CA ALA A 283 12.51 -6.64 -21.26
C ALA A 283 12.74 -6.60 -22.79
N TYR A 284 11.73 -7.03 -23.55
CA TYR A 284 11.78 -7.05 -25.01
C TYR A 284 11.66 -5.65 -25.62
N SER A 285 10.68 -4.86 -25.16
CA SER A 285 10.42 -3.51 -25.66
C SER A 285 11.57 -2.56 -25.38
N VAL A 286 12.25 -2.67 -24.23
CA VAL A 286 13.47 -1.90 -23.96
C VAL A 286 14.57 -2.24 -24.97
N THR A 287 14.76 -3.52 -25.25
CA THR A 287 15.77 -3.97 -26.23
C THR A 287 15.45 -3.47 -27.63
N MET A 288 14.19 -3.57 -28.07
CA MET A 288 13.74 -3.06 -29.36
C MET A 288 13.85 -1.53 -29.44
N LEU A 289 13.53 -0.80 -28.38
CA LEU A 289 13.67 0.66 -28.34
C LEU A 289 15.14 1.06 -28.48
N LEU A 290 16.04 0.39 -27.77
CA LEU A 290 17.48 0.63 -27.89
C LEU A 290 17.99 0.33 -29.30
N LEU A 291 17.51 -0.75 -29.92
CA LEU A 291 17.79 -1.07 -31.33
C LEU A 291 17.30 0.04 -32.27
N ILE A 292 16.07 0.54 -32.11
CA ILE A 292 15.51 1.61 -32.93
C ILE A 292 16.28 2.93 -32.74
N LEU A 293 16.61 3.28 -31.49
CA LEU A 293 17.37 4.50 -31.18
C LEU A 293 18.82 4.43 -31.67
N ARG A 294 19.44 3.24 -31.64
CA ARG A 294 20.79 2.98 -32.17
C ARG A 294 20.78 2.73 -33.67
N TRP A 295 19.62 2.50 -34.28
CA TRP A 295 19.49 2.16 -35.71
C TRP A 295 20.21 3.15 -36.62
N PRO A 296 20.11 4.49 -36.44
CA PRO A 296 20.84 5.42 -37.30
C PRO A 296 22.36 5.32 -37.17
N GLN A 297 22.88 4.95 -35.99
CA GLN A 297 24.30 4.75 -35.76
C GLN A 297 24.78 3.45 -36.40
N ILE A 298 23.99 2.37 -36.22
CA ILE A 298 24.23 1.07 -36.85
C ILE A 298 24.24 1.22 -38.37
N MET A 299 23.24 1.91 -38.95
CA MET A 299 23.13 2.14 -40.39
C MET A 299 24.28 2.98 -40.96
N ARG A 300 24.87 3.89 -40.18
CA ARG A 300 26.06 4.66 -40.59
C ARG A 300 27.35 3.86 -40.50
N ALA A 301 27.41 2.84 -39.64
CA ALA A 301 28.59 2.01 -39.45
C ALA A 301 28.64 0.81 -40.41
N LEU A 302 27.55 0.52 -41.13
CA LEU A 302 27.53 -0.50 -42.16
C LEU A 302 28.36 -0.04 -43.38
N PRO A 303 29.16 -0.93 -44.00
CA PRO A 303 29.86 -0.61 -45.23
C PRO A 303 28.86 -0.20 -46.33
N ALA A 304 29.26 0.73 -47.22
CA ALA A 304 28.38 1.33 -48.23
C ALA A 304 27.62 0.28 -49.07
N GLU A 305 28.26 -0.86 -49.32
CA GLU A 305 27.74 -2.03 -50.04
C GLU A 305 26.51 -2.66 -49.35
N ALA A 306 26.46 -2.66 -48.01
CA ALA A 306 25.34 -3.18 -47.22
C ALA A 306 24.15 -2.19 -47.13
N THR A 307 24.38 -0.91 -47.41
CA THR A 307 23.34 0.14 -47.41
C THR A 307 22.75 0.43 -48.80
N ALA A 308 23.29 -0.19 -49.85
CA ALA A 308 22.97 0.12 -51.25
C ALA A 308 21.51 -0.14 -51.67
N ALA A 309 20.74 -0.93 -50.90
CA ALA A 309 19.35 -1.26 -51.22
C ALA A 309 18.36 -0.09 -51.13
N THR A 310 18.76 1.08 -50.61
CA THR A 310 17.87 2.27 -50.51
C THR A 310 18.26 3.45 -51.39
N ALA A 311 19.39 3.40 -52.10
CA ALA A 311 19.81 4.45 -53.03
C ALA A 311 19.34 4.23 -54.49
N ALA A 312 18.81 3.05 -54.82
CA ALA A 312 18.11 2.82 -56.08
C ALA A 312 16.65 3.27 -55.96
N ALA A 313 16.44 4.58 -55.83
CA ALA A 313 15.16 5.14 -56.24
C ALA A 313 14.92 4.70 -57.69
N PRO A 314 13.76 4.09 -58.04
CA PRO A 314 13.46 3.80 -59.43
C PRO A 314 13.48 5.13 -60.17
N ALA A 315 14.45 5.27 -61.07
CA ALA A 315 14.49 6.34 -62.04
C ALA A 315 13.07 6.47 -62.62
N LYS A 316 12.47 7.64 -62.41
CA LYS A 316 11.15 8.00 -62.90
C LYS A 316 10.97 7.43 -64.30
N ALA A 317 10.20 6.35 -64.43
CA ALA A 317 9.72 5.90 -65.71
C ALA A 317 9.00 7.09 -66.32
N ALA A 318 9.58 7.60 -67.40
CA ALA A 318 9.09 8.74 -68.15
C ALA A 318 7.59 8.60 -68.32
N LYS A 319 6.85 9.55 -67.72
CA LYS A 319 5.41 9.67 -67.85
C LYS A 319 5.14 9.90 -69.34
N LYS A 320 4.78 8.84 -70.07
CA LYS A 320 4.29 8.95 -71.45
C LYS A 320 3.18 10.02 -71.45
N PRO A 321 3.23 11.04 -72.32
CA PRO A 321 2.18 12.04 -72.39
C PRO A 321 0.87 11.34 -72.72
N ARG A 322 -0.08 11.43 -71.78
CA ARG A 322 -1.41 10.86 -71.92
C ARG A 322 -2.13 11.70 -72.97
N ALA A 323 -2.44 11.10 -74.12
CA ALA A 323 -3.21 11.73 -75.19
C ALA A 323 -4.50 12.35 -74.65
N PRO A 324 -4.92 13.51 -75.16
CA PRO A 324 -6.13 14.20 -74.71
C PRO A 324 -7.35 13.30 -74.94
N ARG A 325 -8.08 12.99 -73.84
CA ARG A 325 -9.37 12.32 -73.91
C ARG A 325 -10.36 13.26 -74.60
N LYS A 326 -10.95 12.79 -75.71
CA LYS A 326 -12.08 13.43 -76.38
C LYS A 326 -13.21 13.68 -75.38
N PRO A 327 -13.88 14.86 -75.44
CA PRO A 327 -15.04 15.14 -74.61
C PRO A 327 -16.16 14.16 -74.95
N ARG A 328 -16.67 13.51 -73.90
CA ARG A 328 -17.84 12.63 -73.97
C ARG A 328 -19.06 13.53 -74.14
N THR A 329 -19.63 13.50 -75.34
CA THR A 329 -20.95 14.07 -75.65
C THR A 329 -21.99 13.49 -74.69
N LYS A 330 -22.67 14.37 -73.95
CA LYS A 330 -23.95 14.06 -73.32
C LYS A 330 -25.04 14.30 -74.37
N ALA A 331 -25.38 13.27 -75.12
CA ALA A 331 -26.76 13.01 -75.52
C ALA A 331 -27.27 12.04 -74.44
N GLY A 332 -28.32 12.32 -73.69
CA GLY A 332 -29.63 12.75 -74.14
C GLY A 332 -30.57 11.62 -73.73
N GLU A 333 -31.39 11.85 -72.72
CA GLU A 333 -32.66 11.15 -72.60
C GLU A 333 -33.58 11.99 -71.70
N ALA A 334 -34.53 12.60 -72.38
CA ALA A 334 -35.78 13.09 -71.83
C ALA A 334 -36.82 11.98 -72.05
N ALA A 335 -37.68 11.78 -71.06
CA ALA A 335 -39.12 11.46 -71.12
C ALA A 335 -39.51 10.74 -69.82
#